data_AF-A0A1Q8FLF3-F1
#
_entry.id   AF-A0A1Q8FLF3-F1
#
_cell.length_a   1.000
_cell.length_b   1.000
_cell.length_c   1.000
_cell.angle_alpha   90.00
_cell.angle_beta   90.00
_cell.angle_gamma   90.00
#
_symmetry.space_group_name_H-M   'P 1'
#
loop_
_entity.id
_entity.type
_entity.pdbx_description
1 polymer ?
#
loop_
_entity_poly.entity_id
_entity_poly.type
_entity_poly.pdbx_seq_one_letter_code
_entity_poly.pdbx_strand_id
1 'polypeptide(L)'
;MKFLLRTAALVSLTALAACSTPGYRSLNPNCLEAHVQPKYQRDGHQETTYVIARLAGHGSEDAARLAFFNQAADDLAMRYAAPQVSVWASFGAWGYRHRINAVLHSLHGGDPAAVAQRRLDLANMIEARNRSEARASWQTGFLIHALGDSYAHTNPVGQAYGETYGHLFDGHAPDHVGNRPELYLDYVDALFAALEMPTASDREALSEFKALLRAAPPGDIAAHRTAISAMRGYYSDTARLECDALAASLSMREVSRFLREVEAGFDRTGES
;
A
#
# COMPACT_ATOMS: atom_id res chain seq x y z
N MET A 1 31.09 0.06 30.45
CA MET A 1 30.57 0.25 29.07
C MET A 1 30.13 -1.04 28.37
N LYS A 2 30.84 -2.18 28.45
CA LYS A 2 30.43 -3.42 27.75
C LYS A 2 29.11 -4.06 28.23
N PHE A 3 28.68 -3.79 29.47
CA PHE A 3 27.43 -4.34 30.02
C PHE A 3 26.16 -3.57 29.61
N LEU A 4 26.23 -2.25 29.42
CA LEU A 4 25.09 -1.41 28.99
C LEU A 4 24.66 -1.67 27.54
N LEU A 5 25.61 -2.05 26.67
CA LEU A 5 25.32 -2.43 25.27
C LEU A 5 24.56 -3.76 25.14
N ARG A 6 24.68 -4.68 26.12
CA ARG A 6 23.98 -5.97 26.07
C ARG A 6 22.53 -5.86 26.49
N THR A 7 22.20 -4.97 27.42
CA THR A 7 20.82 -4.78 27.90
C THR A 7 19.96 -4.02 26.89
N ALA A 8 20.51 -3.04 26.17
CA ALA A 8 19.79 -2.34 25.10
C ALA A 8 19.46 -3.26 23.91
N ALA A 9 20.36 -4.17 23.55
CA ALA A 9 20.12 -5.16 22.50
C ALA A 9 19.02 -6.16 22.88
N LEU A 10 18.92 -6.55 24.16
CA LEU A 10 17.93 -7.52 24.62
C LEU A 10 16.50 -6.95 24.69
N VAL A 11 16.34 -5.69 25.10
CA VAL A 11 15.02 -5.00 25.14
C VAL A 11 14.49 -4.73 23.72
N SER A 12 15.39 -4.52 22.76
CA SER A 12 15.02 -4.37 21.34
C SER A 12 14.49 -5.67 20.74
N LEU A 13 15.06 -6.83 21.13
CA LEU A 13 14.69 -8.14 20.61
C LEU A 13 13.35 -8.67 21.15
N THR A 14 12.99 -8.37 22.40
CA THR A 14 11.72 -8.83 22.99
C THR A 14 10.52 -8.00 22.55
N ALA A 15 10.70 -6.70 22.29
CA ALA A 15 9.66 -5.86 21.69
C ALA A 15 9.35 -6.25 20.22
N LEU A 16 10.34 -6.77 19.49
CA LEU A 16 10.14 -7.27 18.12
C LEU A 16 9.35 -8.59 18.07
N ALA A 17 9.45 -9.44 19.10
CA ALA A 17 8.77 -10.74 19.14
C ALA A 17 7.27 -10.64 19.48
N ALA A 18 6.83 -9.61 20.19
CA ALA A 18 5.40 -9.37 20.46
C ALA A 18 4.61 -8.87 19.23
N CYS A 19 5.31 -8.52 18.15
CA CYS A 19 4.75 -8.18 16.83
C CYS A 19 4.85 -9.36 15.83
N SER A 20 5.09 -10.58 16.30
CA SER A 20 5.41 -11.75 15.44
C SER A 20 4.22 -12.41 14.76
N THR A 21 2.97 -12.05 15.08
CA THR A 21 1.83 -12.44 14.23
C THR A 21 1.95 -11.67 12.93
N PRO A 22 2.13 -12.35 11.78
CA PRO A 22 2.21 -11.64 10.51
C PRO A 22 0.95 -10.81 10.32
N GLY A 23 1.10 -9.51 10.06
CA GLY A 23 -0.03 -8.56 10.05
C GLY A 23 -1.17 -8.98 9.11
N TYR A 24 -0.85 -9.78 8.09
CA TYR A 24 -1.78 -10.25 7.07
C TYR A 24 -2.78 -11.28 7.58
N ARG A 25 -2.51 -11.95 8.70
CA ARG A 25 -3.48 -12.86 9.34
C ARG A 25 -4.50 -12.13 10.21
N SER A 26 -4.22 -10.88 10.56
CA SER A 26 -5.07 -10.08 11.44
C SER A 26 -6.14 -9.35 10.62
N LEU A 27 -7.42 -9.72 10.78
CA LEU A 27 -8.60 -9.09 10.15
C LEU A 27 -8.55 -8.95 8.62
N ASN A 28 -7.96 -9.89 7.89
CA ASN A 28 -8.07 -9.87 6.44
C ASN A 28 -9.36 -10.58 6.02
N PRO A 29 -10.41 -9.86 5.56
CA PRO A 29 -11.67 -10.48 5.16
C PRO A 29 -11.53 -11.45 3.98
N ASN A 30 -10.41 -11.38 3.26
CA ASN A 30 -10.10 -12.32 2.19
C ASN A 30 -9.27 -13.52 2.65
N CYS A 31 -8.76 -13.61 3.88
CA CYS A 31 -8.02 -14.82 4.32
C CYS A 31 -8.97 -15.86 4.92
N LEU A 32 -8.73 -17.14 4.65
CA LEU A 32 -9.54 -18.24 5.21
C LEU A 32 -9.56 -18.23 6.75
N GLU A 33 -8.40 -18.01 7.38
CA GLU A 33 -8.25 -17.82 8.81
C GLU A 33 -8.03 -16.34 9.12
N ALA A 34 -9.05 -15.67 9.66
CA ALA A 34 -8.94 -14.28 10.12
C ALA A 34 -8.82 -14.23 11.64
N HIS A 35 -7.77 -13.58 12.16
CA HIS A 35 -7.64 -13.33 13.61
C HIS A 35 -8.24 -11.97 13.99
N VAL A 36 -8.89 -11.92 15.15
CA VAL A 36 -9.59 -10.74 15.70
C VAL A 36 -8.60 -9.78 16.38
N GLN A 37 -7.59 -9.32 15.65
CA GLN A 37 -6.67 -8.28 16.13
C GLN A 37 -6.77 -7.07 15.19
N PRO A 38 -7.27 -5.91 15.65
CA PRO A 38 -7.33 -4.72 14.82
C PRO A 38 -5.92 -4.31 14.38
N LYS A 39 -5.66 -4.39 13.06
CA LYS A 39 -4.45 -3.80 12.48
C LYS A 39 -4.80 -2.43 11.92
N TYR A 40 -3.91 -1.49 12.19
CA TYR A 40 -4.00 -0.10 11.81
C TYR A 40 -3.99 0.08 10.28
N GLN A 41 -4.75 1.05 9.76
CA GLN A 41 -4.71 1.60 8.38
C GLN A 41 -5.01 0.67 7.18
N ARG A 42 -5.60 -0.51 7.39
CA ARG A 42 -5.98 -1.41 6.28
C ARG A 42 -7.04 -0.84 5.33
N ASP A 43 -7.81 0.13 5.81
CA ASP A 43 -8.91 0.72 5.07
C ASP A 43 -8.41 1.42 3.79
N GLY A 44 -7.32 2.19 3.89
CA GLY A 44 -6.74 2.94 2.77
C GLY A 44 -5.97 2.08 1.76
N HIS A 45 -5.40 0.97 2.20
CA HIS A 45 -4.67 0.04 1.35
C HIS A 45 -5.56 -1.13 0.93
N GLN A 46 -5.72 -2.13 1.80
CA GLN A 46 -6.40 -3.37 1.48
C GLN A 46 -7.85 -3.19 1.01
N GLU A 47 -8.67 -2.50 1.80
CA GLU A 47 -10.11 -2.40 1.53
C GLU A 47 -10.40 -1.54 0.31
N THR A 48 -9.72 -0.39 0.20
CA THR A 48 -9.79 0.47 -0.97
C THR A 48 -9.41 -0.27 -2.24
N THR A 49 -8.30 -1.02 -2.24
CA THR A 49 -7.90 -1.79 -3.44
C THR A 49 -8.92 -2.82 -3.83
N TYR A 50 -9.52 -3.53 -2.86
CA TYR A 50 -10.57 -4.49 -3.16
C TYR A 50 -11.76 -3.79 -3.83
N VAL A 51 -12.29 -2.74 -3.20
CA VAL A 51 -13.44 -1.97 -3.70
C VAL A 51 -13.16 -1.43 -5.11
N ILE A 52 -12.02 -0.76 -5.30
CA ILE A 52 -11.69 -0.13 -6.58
C ILE A 52 -11.43 -1.17 -7.67
N ALA A 53 -10.78 -2.29 -7.37
CA ALA A 53 -10.61 -3.37 -8.35
C ALA A 53 -11.95 -3.97 -8.77
N ARG A 54 -12.88 -4.19 -7.83
CA ARG A 54 -14.24 -4.67 -8.15
C ARG A 54 -15.00 -3.67 -9.01
N LEU A 55 -14.97 -2.39 -8.66
CA LEU A 55 -15.57 -1.30 -9.45
C LEU A 55 -14.92 -1.20 -10.84
N ALA A 56 -13.62 -1.46 -10.95
CA ALA A 56 -12.92 -1.46 -12.23
C ALA A 56 -13.22 -2.70 -13.11
N GLY A 57 -14.03 -3.65 -12.62
CA GLY A 57 -14.48 -4.83 -13.38
C GLY A 57 -13.68 -6.10 -13.12
N HIS A 58 -12.81 -6.13 -12.11
CA HIS A 58 -12.10 -7.35 -11.71
C HIS A 58 -13.02 -8.32 -10.99
N GLY A 59 -12.82 -9.62 -11.23
CA GLY A 59 -13.47 -10.68 -10.47
C GLY A 59 -13.08 -10.69 -8.98
N SER A 60 -13.89 -11.32 -8.15
CA SER A 60 -13.73 -11.28 -6.69
C SER A 60 -12.41 -11.87 -6.19
N GLU A 61 -11.94 -12.98 -6.77
CA GLU A 61 -10.66 -13.60 -6.42
C GLU A 61 -9.48 -12.69 -6.79
N ASP A 62 -9.55 -12.06 -7.96
CA ASP A 62 -8.47 -11.23 -8.44
C ASP A 62 -8.34 -9.92 -7.64
N ALA A 63 -9.48 -9.25 -7.39
CA ALA A 63 -9.55 -8.10 -6.50
C ALA A 63 -9.03 -8.44 -5.08
N ALA A 64 -9.36 -9.63 -4.57
CA ALA A 64 -8.86 -10.11 -3.28
C ALA A 64 -7.33 -10.29 -3.28
N ARG A 65 -6.75 -10.84 -4.36
CA ARG A 65 -5.30 -11.02 -4.50
C ARG A 65 -4.57 -9.67 -4.58
N LEU A 66 -5.08 -8.72 -5.38
CA LEU A 66 -4.52 -7.38 -5.47
C LEU A 66 -4.54 -6.67 -4.11
N ALA A 67 -5.68 -6.72 -3.42
CA ALA A 67 -5.84 -6.17 -2.07
C ALA A 67 -4.87 -6.80 -1.06
N PHE A 68 -4.76 -8.14 -1.06
CA PHE A 68 -3.81 -8.85 -0.21
C PHE A 68 -2.38 -8.38 -0.45
N PHE A 69 -1.94 -8.32 -1.72
CA PHE A 69 -0.56 -7.97 -2.03
C PHE A 69 -0.25 -6.48 -1.85
N ASN A 70 -1.22 -5.58 -2.01
CA ASN A 70 -1.08 -4.19 -1.58
C ASN A 70 -0.71 -4.14 -0.08
N GLN A 71 -1.53 -4.79 0.75
CA GLN A 71 -1.31 -4.78 2.20
C GLN A 71 -0.06 -5.59 2.63
N ALA A 72 0.37 -6.57 1.84
CA ALA A 72 1.54 -7.41 2.16
C ALA A 72 2.85 -6.60 2.27
N ALA A 73 2.95 -5.44 1.64
CA ALA A 73 4.07 -4.52 1.79
C ALA A 73 4.24 -4.07 3.26
N ASP A 74 3.14 -3.76 3.96
CA ASP A 74 3.14 -3.38 5.38
C ASP A 74 3.07 -4.57 6.35
N ASP A 75 2.47 -5.67 5.91
CA ASP A 75 2.16 -6.81 6.77
C ASP A 75 3.33 -7.78 6.94
N LEU A 76 4.23 -7.85 5.97
CA LEU A 76 5.45 -8.65 6.04
C LEU A 76 6.59 -7.85 6.65
N ALA A 77 6.38 -7.47 7.92
CA ALA A 77 7.18 -6.53 8.69
C ALA A 77 8.70 -6.64 8.47
N MET A 78 9.28 -7.82 8.68
CA MET A 78 10.74 -7.98 8.58
C MET A 78 11.29 -7.94 7.14
N ARG A 79 10.44 -8.08 6.12
CA ARG A 79 10.85 -8.12 4.72
C ARG A 79 10.61 -6.80 4.02
N TYR A 80 9.41 -6.24 4.15
CA TYR A 80 8.95 -5.18 3.25
C TYR A 80 8.48 -3.90 3.95
N ALA A 81 8.12 -3.94 5.24
CA ALA A 81 7.60 -2.75 5.89
C ALA A 81 8.70 -1.72 6.17
N ALA A 82 8.44 -0.46 5.80
CA ALA A 82 9.36 0.66 5.94
C ALA A 82 10.01 0.81 7.34
N PRO A 83 9.27 0.76 8.48
CA PRO A 83 9.88 0.99 9.79
C PRO A 83 10.94 -0.07 10.16
N GLN A 84 10.61 -1.34 9.98
CA GLN A 84 11.50 -2.45 10.33
C GLN A 84 12.70 -2.49 9.38
N VAL A 85 12.47 -2.35 8.07
CA VAL A 85 13.55 -2.32 7.07
C VAL A 85 14.47 -1.13 7.31
N SER A 86 13.94 0.05 7.66
CA SER A 86 14.74 1.22 8.01
C SER A 86 15.70 0.97 9.17
N VAL A 87 15.32 0.14 10.14
CA VAL A 87 16.20 -0.22 11.25
C VAL A 87 17.25 -1.24 10.80
N TRP A 88 16.83 -2.42 10.34
CA TRP A 88 17.79 -3.51 10.12
C TRP A 88 18.66 -3.31 8.87
N ALA A 89 18.12 -2.72 7.80
CA ALA A 89 18.86 -2.56 6.54
C ALA A 89 19.87 -1.40 6.56
N SER A 90 19.82 -0.54 7.60
CA SER A 90 20.85 0.46 7.86
C SER A 90 22.21 -0.17 8.22
N PHE A 91 22.25 -1.46 8.56
CA PHE A 91 23.47 -2.20 8.88
C PHE A 91 24.01 -2.97 7.66
N GLY A 92 24.24 -2.27 6.54
CA GLY A 92 24.94 -2.81 5.37
C GLY A 92 24.05 -3.23 4.18
N ALA A 93 22.75 -2.91 4.21
CA ALA A 93 21.82 -3.19 3.10
C ALA A 93 21.14 -1.91 2.58
N TRP A 94 21.88 -0.80 2.50
CA TRP A 94 21.39 0.52 2.10
C TRP A 94 20.61 0.53 0.79
N GLY A 95 21.08 -0.18 -0.25
CA GLY A 95 20.34 -0.26 -1.51
C GLY A 95 18.99 -0.96 -1.38
N TYR A 96 18.85 -1.95 -0.47
CA TYR A 96 17.56 -2.57 -0.19
C TYR A 96 16.65 -1.64 0.61
N ARG A 97 17.22 -0.96 1.61
CA ARG A 97 16.53 0.09 2.38
C ARG A 97 15.94 1.15 1.47
N HIS A 98 16.72 1.66 0.52
CA HIS A 98 16.27 2.64 -0.47
C HIS A 98 15.06 2.11 -1.26
N ARG A 99 15.17 0.92 -1.85
CA ARG A 99 14.05 0.34 -2.62
C ARG A 99 12.79 0.08 -1.80
N ILE A 100 12.92 -0.26 -0.53
CA ILE A 100 11.74 -0.40 0.33
C ILE A 100 11.15 0.98 0.63
N ASN A 101 11.94 1.92 1.13
CA ASN A 101 11.40 3.21 1.56
C ASN A 101 11.02 4.12 0.39
N ALA A 102 11.94 4.39 -0.52
CA ALA A 102 11.75 5.37 -1.59
C ALA A 102 10.92 4.85 -2.77
N VAL A 103 11.00 3.54 -3.08
CA VAL A 103 10.30 2.94 -4.22
C VAL A 103 9.00 2.27 -3.80
N LEU A 104 9.03 1.30 -2.87
CA LEU A 104 7.81 0.60 -2.45
C LEU A 104 6.90 1.50 -1.61
N HIS A 105 7.44 2.27 -0.67
CA HIS A 105 6.68 3.16 0.22
C HIS A 105 6.67 4.64 -0.21
N SER A 106 7.15 4.95 -1.41
CA SER A 106 7.16 6.30 -1.99
C SER A 106 7.77 7.41 -1.11
N LEU A 107 8.63 7.08 -0.14
CA LEU A 107 9.36 8.02 0.72
C LEU A 107 10.60 8.58 0.00
N HIS A 108 10.41 9.25 -1.15
CA HIS A 108 11.51 9.63 -2.02
C HIS A 108 12.01 11.08 -1.84
N GLY A 109 11.38 11.88 -0.98
CA GLY A 109 11.84 13.24 -0.66
C GLY A 109 11.74 14.26 -1.81
N GLY A 110 11.03 13.93 -2.89
CA GLY A 110 10.90 14.78 -4.08
C GLY A 110 9.95 15.96 -3.88
N ASP A 111 10.10 16.97 -4.72
CA ASP A 111 9.20 18.12 -4.78
C ASP A 111 7.82 17.75 -5.40
N PRO A 112 6.84 18.67 -5.43
CA PRO A 112 5.52 18.36 -5.97
C PRO A 112 5.51 17.90 -7.43
N ALA A 113 6.47 18.36 -8.26
CA ALA A 113 6.56 17.92 -9.64
C ALA A 113 7.06 16.47 -9.73
N ALA A 114 8.08 16.12 -8.94
CA ALA A 114 8.56 14.74 -8.82
C ALA A 114 7.48 13.80 -8.27
N VAL A 115 6.67 14.25 -7.31
CA VAL A 115 5.51 13.50 -6.78
C VAL A 115 4.46 13.26 -7.87
N ALA A 116 4.12 14.30 -8.63
CA ALA A 116 3.15 14.17 -9.72
C ALA A 116 3.64 13.18 -10.79
N GLN A 117 4.92 13.27 -11.18
CA GLN A 117 5.51 12.34 -12.13
C GLN A 117 5.52 10.90 -11.59
N ARG A 118 5.90 10.71 -10.31
CA ARG A 118 5.86 9.40 -9.64
C ARG A 118 4.48 8.76 -9.73
N ARG A 119 3.42 9.52 -9.45
CA ARG A 119 2.02 9.04 -9.52
C ARG A 119 1.65 8.59 -10.93
N LEU A 120 2.04 9.38 -11.94
CA LEU A 120 1.79 9.04 -13.34
C LEU A 120 2.55 7.76 -13.74
N ASP A 121 3.83 7.66 -13.41
CA ASP A 121 4.65 6.49 -13.73
C ASP A 121 4.09 5.22 -13.10
N LEU A 122 3.71 5.29 -11.82
CA LEU A 122 3.10 4.17 -11.08
C LEU A 122 1.76 3.77 -11.69
N ALA A 123 0.88 4.73 -12.01
CA ALA A 123 -0.40 4.45 -12.65
C ALA A 123 -0.22 3.77 -14.02
N ASN A 124 0.71 4.26 -14.84
CA ASN A 124 1.04 3.66 -16.14
C ASN A 124 1.60 2.23 -16.00
N MET A 125 2.46 1.98 -15.00
CA MET A 125 2.98 0.64 -14.73
C MET A 125 1.87 -0.32 -14.27
N ILE A 126 0.91 0.16 -13.47
CA ILE A 126 -0.27 -0.62 -13.07
C ILE A 126 -1.10 -0.95 -14.30
N GLU A 127 -1.46 0.05 -15.12
CA GLU A 127 -2.27 -0.13 -16.34
C GLU A 127 -1.62 -1.13 -17.31
N ALA A 128 -0.33 -0.95 -17.61
CA ALA A 128 0.42 -1.83 -18.50
C ALA A 128 0.42 -3.28 -18.00
N ARG A 129 0.56 -3.48 -16.69
CA ARG A 129 0.50 -4.82 -16.09
C ARG A 129 -0.92 -5.35 -16.06
N ASN A 130 -1.91 -4.50 -15.81
CA ASN A 130 -3.32 -4.87 -15.74
C ASN A 130 -3.81 -5.49 -17.05
N ARG A 131 -3.29 -5.00 -18.18
CA ARG A 131 -3.60 -5.49 -19.53
C ARG A 131 -2.75 -6.68 -19.98
N SER A 132 -1.81 -7.15 -19.16
CA SER A 132 -0.92 -8.25 -19.53
C SER A 132 -1.51 -9.61 -19.16
N GLU A 133 -1.49 -10.57 -20.08
CA GLU A 133 -1.92 -11.96 -19.82
C GLU A 133 -1.03 -12.68 -18.79
N ALA A 134 0.24 -12.27 -18.66
CA ALA A 134 1.21 -12.86 -17.75
C ALA A 134 1.31 -12.11 -16.41
N ARG A 135 0.26 -11.38 -16.02
CA ARG A 135 0.28 -10.51 -14.84
C ARG A 135 0.45 -11.29 -13.54
N ALA A 136 1.54 -11.05 -12.85
CA ALA A 136 1.68 -11.45 -11.45
C ALA A 136 0.91 -10.46 -10.55
N SER A 137 -0.16 -10.92 -9.89
CA SER A 137 -0.97 -10.08 -9.01
C SER A 137 -0.15 -9.40 -7.91
N TRP A 138 0.92 -10.03 -7.43
CA TRP A 138 1.77 -9.43 -6.39
C TRP A 138 2.56 -8.21 -6.85
N GLN A 139 3.04 -8.22 -8.10
CA GLN A 139 3.74 -7.06 -8.67
C GLN A 139 2.78 -5.88 -8.82
N THR A 140 1.56 -6.16 -9.29
CA THR A 140 0.51 -5.15 -9.42
C THR A 140 0.08 -4.63 -8.04
N GLY A 141 -0.14 -5.51 -7.05
CA GLY A 141 -0.44 -5.12 -5.68
C GLY A 141 0.62 -4.21 -5.05
N PHE A 142 1.90 -4.50 -5.26
CA PHE A 142 3.00 -3.67 -4.75
C PHE A 142 3.07 -2.30 -5.44
N LEU A 143 2.71 -2.21 -6.73
CA LEU A 143 2.59 -0.91 -7.40
C LEU A 143 1.39 -0.12 -6.90
N ILE A 144 0.26 -0.79 -6.63
CA ILE A 144 -0.92 -0.15 -6.04
C ILE A 144 -0.58 0.42 -4.67
N HIS A 145 0.19 -0.34 -3.87
CA HIS A 145 0.73 0.13 -2.59
C HIS A 145 1.57 1.40 -2.76
N ALA A 146 2.59 1.35 -3.63
CA ALA A 146 3.45 2.49 -3.90
C ALA A 146 2.66 3.71 -4.42
N LEU A 147 1.63 3.48 -5.23
CA LEU A 147 0.73 4.53 -5.71
C LEU A 147 -0.03 5.16 -4.53
N GLY A 148 -0.68 4.37 -3.69
CA GLY A 148 -1.36 4.85 -2.49
C GLY A 148 -0.44 5.67 -1.57
N ASP A 149 0.75 5.13 -1.29
CA ASP A 149 1.78 5.80 -0.50
C ASP A 149 2.29 7.09 -1.17
N SER A 150 2.28 7.21 -2.50
CA SER A 150 2.66 8.47 -3.17
C SER A 150 1.62 9.58 -2.99
N TYR A 151 0.38 9.25 -2.59
CA TYR A 151 -0.61 10.22 -2.12
C TYR A 151 -0.46 10.45 -0.61
N ALA A 152 -0.40 9.38 0.18
CA ALA A 152 -0.32 9.47 1.63
C ALA A 152 0.99 10.12 2.11
N HIS A 153 2.14 9.80 1.55
CA HIS A 153 3.42 10.27 2.07
C HIS A 153 3.87 11.60 1.46
N THR A 154 2.94 12.57 1.43
CA THR A 154 3.23 13.97 1.10
C THR A 154 2.91 14.90 2.27
N ASN A 155 3.65 15.99 2.39
CA ASN A 155 3.38 17.04 3.39
C ASN A 155 2.30 18.03 2.87
N PRO A 156 1.86 19.02 3.67
CA PRO A 156 0.83 19.97 3.25
C PRO A 156 1.16 20.84 2.02
N VAL A 157 2.45 20.95 1.66
CA VAL A 157 2.88 21.66 0.43
C VAL A 157 3.08 20.72 -0.76
N GLY A 158 2.72 19.44 -0.61
CA GLY A 158 2.75 18.44 -1.69
C GLY A 158 4.12 17.78 -1.93
N GLN A 159 5.12 18.01 -1.08
CA GLN A 159 6.42 17.35 -1.18
C GLN A 159 6.36 15.95 -0.56
N ALA A 160 7.04 14.98 -1.16
CA ALA A 160 7.16 13.66 -0.56
C ALA A 160 8.03 13.71 0.70
N TYR A 161 7.67 12.91 1.71
CA TYR A 161 8.58 12.67 2.82
C TYR A 161 9.82 11.91 2.34
N GLY A 162 10.98 12.15 2.98
CA GLY A 162 12.24 11.52 2.61
C GLY A 162 12.44 10.17 3.29
N GLU A 163 13.20 9.28 2.66
CA GLU A 163 13.43 7.91 3.13
C GLU A 163 14.09 7.80 4.50
N THR A 164 14.80 8.83 4.97
CA THR A 164 15.55 8.78 6.24
C THR A 164 14.64 8.90 7.44
N TYR A 165 13.71 9.85 7.41
CA TYR A 165 12.85 10.19 8.55
C TYR A 165 11.37 9.91 8.28
N GLY A 166 10.99 9.69 7.02
CA GLY A 166 9.60 9.58 6.60
C GLY A 166 8.75 10.73 7.15
N HIS A 167 7.56 10.41 7.61
CA HIS A 167 6.64 11.33 8.27
C HIS A 167 6.69 11.20 9.80
N LEU A 168 7.84 10.82 10.39
CA LEU A 168 7.99 10.63 11.84
C LEU A 168 7.48 11.81 12.67
N PHE A 169 7.67 13.05 12.19
CA PHE A 169 7.22 14.27 12.87
C PHE A 169 5.72 14.55 12.74
N ASP A 170 5.07 13.97 11.73
CA ASP A 170 3.62 14.07 11.51
C ASP A 170 2.87 12.83 12.05
N GLY A 171 3.59 11.95 12.75
CA GLY A 171 3.05 10.74 13.36
C GLY A 171 2.43 9.84 12.32
N HIS A 172 1.14 9.55 12.48
CA HIS A 172 0.36 8.72 11.54
C HIS A 172 -0.72 9.51 10.79
N ALA A 173 -0.70 10.84 10.92
CA ALA A 173 -1.71 11.68 10.30
C ALA A 173 -1.79 11.51 8.76
N PRO A 174 -0.67 11.38 8.01
CA PRO A 174 -0.72 11.29 6.55
C PRO A 174 -1.40 10.01 6.03
N ASP A 175 -1.24 8.92 6.75
CA ASP A 175 -1.75 7.60 6.40
C ASP A 175 -3.27 7.45 6.61
N HIS A 176 -3.89 8.41 7.29
CA HIS A 176 -5.32 8.43 7.56
C HIS A 176 -6.07 9.12 6.43
N VAL A 177 -6.78 8.32 5.62
CA VAL A 177 -7.60 8.79 4.49
C VAL A 177 -8.52 9.96 4.85
N GLY A 178 -9.15 9.91 6.04
CA GLY A 178 -10.07 10.95 6.50
C GLY A 178 -9.40 12.29 6.80
N ASN A 179 -8.08 12.35 7.03
CA ASN A 179 -7.38 13.61 7.30
C ASN A 179 -7.19 14.45 6.03
N ARG A 180 -7.18 13.83 4.84
CA ARG A 180 -6.98 14.50 3.55
C ARG A 180 -7.90 13.87 2.48
N PRO A 181 -9.22 14.04 2.62
CA PRO A 181 -10.20 13.33 1.81
C PRO A 181 -10.06 13.60 0.31
N GLU A 182 -9.78 14.84 -0.11
CA GLU A 182 -9.62 15.17 -1.53
C GLU A 182 -8.40 14.47 -2.14
N LEU A 183 -7.26 14.44 -1.43
CA LEU A 183 -6.07 13.74 -1.89
C LEU A 183 -6.29 12.22 -1.99
N TYR A 184 -7.12 11.67 -1.09
CA TYR A 184 -7.53 10.27 -1.15
C TYR A 184 -8.50 10.00 -2.32
N LEU A 185 -9.38 10.94 -2.66
CA LEU A 185 -10.24 10.84 -3.85
C LEU A 185 -9.43 10.87 -5.15
N ASP A 186 -8.36 11.67 -5.21
CA ASP A 186 -7.43 11.67 -6.35
C ASP A 186 -6.75 10.30 -6.51
N TYR A 187 -6.34 9.67 -5.39
CA TYR A 187 -5.83 8.29 -5.40
C TYR A 187 -6.87 7.30 -5.91
N VAL A 188 -8.13 7.40 -5.44
CA VAL A 188 -9.24 6.55 -5.88
C VAL A 188 -9.46 6.65 -7.39
N ASP A 189 -9.46 7.87 -7.95
CA ASP A 189 -9.60 8.09 -9.38
C ASP A 189 -8.43 7.52 -10.17
N ALA A 190 -7.19 7.77 -9.73
CA ALA A 190 -5.99 7.25 -10.38
C ALA A 190 -5.94 5.72 -10.37
N LEU A 191 -6.28 5.10 -9.24
CA LEU A 191 -6.30 3.65 -9.11
C LEU A 191 -7.40 3.02 -9.96
N PHE A 192 -8.60 3.60 -9.98
CA PHE A 192 -9.69 3.11 -10.82
C PHE A 192 -9.31 3.17 -12.30
N ALA A 193 -8.77 4.30 -12.75
CA ALA A 193 -8.34 4.47 -14.14
C ALA A 193 -7.24 3.45 -14.54
N ALA A 194 -6.26 3.21 -13.65
CA ALA A 194 -5.19 2.25 -13.91
C ALA A 194 -5.66 0.79 -13.92
N LEU A 195 -6.74 0.47 -13.18
CA LEU A 195 -7.30 -0.89 -13.12
C LEU A 195 -8.47 -1.11 -14.07
N GLU A 196 -8.95 -0.09 -14.77
CA GLU A 196 -10.20 -0.19 -15.52
C GLU A 196 -10.16 -1.28 -16.60
N MET A 197 -11.14 -2.18 -16.52
CA MET A 197 -11.40 -3.21 -17.53
C MET A 197 -12.40 -2.68 -18.56
N PRO A 198 -12.08 -2.69 -19.87
CA PRO A 198 -12.88 -2.00 -20.91
C PRO A 198 -14.37 -2.38 -21.00
N THR A 199 -14.74 -3.57 -20.53
CA THR A 199 -16.09 -4.14 -20.72
C THR A 199 -16.83 -4.43 -19.42
N ALA A 200 -16.26 -4.10 -18.26
CA ALA A 200 -16.79 -4.55 -16.97
C ALA A 200 -16.73 -3.49 -15.85
N SER A 201 -16.25 -2.28 -16.13
CA SER A 201 -16.15 -1.23 -15.12
C SER A 201 -17.51 -0.61 -14.78
N ASP A 202 -17.68 -0.23 -13.52
CA ASP A 202 -18.88 0.36 -12.93
C ASP A 202 -18.58 1.78 -12.44
N ARG A 203 -18.64 2.73 -13.39
CA ARG A 203 -18.37 4.16 -13.12
C ARG A 203 -19.48 4.83 -12.31
N GLU A 204 -20.70 4.29 -12.36
CA GLU A 204 -21.81 4.80 -11.56
C GLU A 204 -21.59 4.48 -10.09
N ALA A 205 -21.31 3.21 -9.76
CA ALA A 205 -20.98 2.81 -8.40
C ALA A 205 -19.69 3.47 -7.88
N LEU A 206 -18.71 3.77 -8.75
CA LEU A 206 -17.56 4.61 -8.37
C LEU A 206 -18.01 6.02 -7.95
N SER A 207 -18.90 6.65 -8.71
CA SER A 207 -19.45 7.96 -8.37
C SER A 207 -20.18 7.94 -7.04
N GLU A 208 -20.98 6.91 -6.77
CA GLU A 208 -21.65 6.70 -5.48
C GLU A 208 -20.64 6.50 -4.34
N PHE A 209 -19.60 5.68 -4.55
CA PHE A 209 -18.54 5.49 -3.57
C PHE A 209 -17.87 6.82 -3.18
N LYS A 210 -17.53 7.64 -4.19
CA LYS A 210 -16.95 8.98 -3.96
C LYS A 210 -17.94 9.91 -3.24
N ALA A 211 -19.24 9.81 -3.53
CA ALA A 211 -20.26 10.58 -2.81
C ALA A 211 -20.34 10.18 -1.33
N LEU A 212 -20.27 8.89 -1.02
CA LEU A 212 -20.21 8.39 0.37
C LEU A 212 -18.96 8.91 1.10
N LEU A 213 -17.80 8.91 0.44
CA LEU A 213 -16.57 9.46 1.01
C LEU A 213 -16.68 10.96 1.27
N ARG A 214 -17.24 11.75 0.34
CA ARG A 214 -17.44 13.20 0.54
C ARG A 214 -18.48 13.55 1.60
N ALA A 215 -19.44 12.67 1.85
CA ALA A 215 -20.41 12.85 2.91
C ALA A 215 -19.80 12.68 4.32
N ALA A 216 -18.66 12.00 4.43
CA ALA A 216 -17.95 11.86 5.70
C ALA A 216 -17.24 13.19 6.07
N PRO A 217 -17.37 13.68 7.32
CA PRO A 217 -16.69 14.90 7.73
C PRO A 217 -15.16 14.82 7.60
N PRO A 218 -14.48 15.86 7.10
CA PRO A 218 -13.01 15.89 7.09
C PRO A 218 -12.43 15.70 8.50
N GLY A 219 -11.42 14.84 8.62
CA GLY A 219 -10.82 14.40 9.89
C GLY A 219 -11.55 13.25 10.59
N ASP A 220 -12.77 12.89 10.15
CA ASP A 220 -13.51 11.76 10.72
C ASP A 220 -13.06 10.43 10.08
N ILE A 221 -11.98 9.88 10.64
CA ILE A 221 -11.39 8.61 10.22
C ILE A 221 -12.41 7.46 10.29
N ALA A 222 -13.31 7.47 11.28
CA ALA A 222 -14.29 6.40 11.47
C ALA A 222 -15.37 6.45 10.37
N ALA A 223 -15.90 7.64 10.07
CA ALA A 223 -16.89 7.81 9.00
C ALA A 223 -16.33 7.38 7.63
N HIS A 224 -15.09 7.73 7.32
CA HIS A 224 -14.43 7.28 6.08
C HIS A 224 -14.26 5.75 6.04
N ARG A 225 -13.82 5.13 7.14
CA ARG A 225 -13.78 3.66 7.25
C ARG A 225 -15.14 3.03 7.02
N THR A 226 -16.20 3.61 7.59
CA THR A 226 -17.58 3.12 7.40
C THR A 226 -18.00 3.22 5.94
N ALA A 227 -17.69 4.32 5.24
CA ALA A 227 -17.97 4.46 3.81
C ALA A 227 -17.25 3.39 2.96
N ILE A 228 -15.96 3.15 3.21
CA ILE A 228 -15.17 2.10 2.53
C ILE A 228 -15.76 0.72 2.82
N SER A 229 -16.08 0.44 4.08
CA SER A 229 -16.66 -0.84 4.51
C SER A 229 -18.05 -1.09 3.92
N ALA A 230 -18.87 -0.04 3.82
CA ALA A 230 -20.19 -0.11 3.21
C ALA A 230 -20.08 -0.48 1.73
N MET A 231 -19.17 0.17 0.99
CA MET A 231 -18.93 -0.16 -0.41
C MET A 231 -18.33 -1.56 -0.59
N ARG A 232 -17.48 -2.03 0.33
CA ARG A 232 -17.05 -3.43 0.31
C ARG A 232 -18.23 -4.39 0.47
N GLY A 233 -19.13 -4.08 1.41
CA GLY A 233 -20.32 -4.89 1.71
C GLY A 233 -21.34 -4.97 0.58
N TYR A 234 -21.30 -4.04 -0.39
CA TYR A 234 -22.06 -4.11 -1.63
C TYR A 234 -21.77 -5.39 -2.42
N TYR A 235 -20.54 -5.90 -2.34
CA TYR A 235 -20.13 -7.15 -3.00
C TYR A 235 -20.28 -8.36 -2.07
N SER A 236 -21.36 -9.12 -2.25
CA SER A 236 -21.65 -10.31 -1.42
C SER A 236 -20.69 -11.49 -1.66
N ASP A 237 -20.02 -11.53 -2.82
CA ASP A 237 -19.19 -12.64 -3.28
C ASP A 237 -17.69 -12.45 -2.96
N THR A 238 -17.37 -12.20 -1.70
CA THR A 238 -15.96 -12.03 -1.28
C THR A 238 -15.19 -13.35 -1.35
N ALA A 239 -14.24 -13.46 -2.29
CA ALA A 239 -13.34 -14.60 -2.37
C ALA A 239 -12.46 -14.73 -1.11
N ARG A 240 -12.28 -15.98 -0.67
CA ARG A 240 -11.39 -16.37 0.43
C ARG A 240 -10.11 -16.99 -0.15
N LEU A 241 -8.97 -16.64 0.42
CA LEU A 241 -7.63 -16.91 -0.07
C LEU A 241 -6.81 -17.65 0.98
N GLU A 242 -5.90 -18.48 0.50
CA GLU A 242 -4.82 -19.11 1.26
C GLU A 242 -3.69 -18.09 1.49
N CYS A 243 -3.92 -17.12 2.37
CA CYS A 243 -3.01 -15.99 2.58
C CYS A 243 -1.60 -16.39 3.02
N ASP A 244 -1.46 -17.47 3.78
CA ASP A 244 -0.16 -18.02 4.14
C ASP A 244 0.63 -18.47 2.92
N ALA A 245 -0.03 -19.16 1.98
CA ALA A 245 0.58 -19.59 0.73
C ALA A 245 0.96 -18.38 -0.15
N LEU A 246 0.09 -17.36 -0.21
CA LEU A 246 0.39 -16.12 -0.93
C LEU A 246 1.58 -15.38 -0.31
N ALA A 247 1.63 -15.23 1.02
CA ALA A 247 2.77 -14.63 1.71
C ALA A 247 4.07 -15.43 1.51
N ALA A 248 3.99 -16.76 1.54
CA ALA A 248 5.13 -17.64 1.33
C ALA A 248 5.67 -17.57 -0.11
N SER A 249 4.81 -17.25 -1.09
CA SER A 249 5.21 -17.07 -2.48
C SER A 249 6.11 -15.85 -2.71
N LEU A 250 6.15 -14.89 -1.78
CA LEU A 250 6.96 -13.68 -1.90
C LEU A 250 8.39 -13.90 -1.44
N SER A 251 9.32 -14.04 -2.38
CA SER A 251 10.75 -14.08 -2.09
C SER A 251 11.37 -12.68 -2.10
N MET A 252 12.24 -12.39 -1.11
CA MET A 252 12.97 -11.11 -1.06
C MET A 252 13.81 -10.87 -2.33
N ARG A 253 14.32 -11.95 -2.95
CA ARG A 253 15.13 -11.85 -4.18
C ARG A 253 14.30 -11.36 -5.37
N GLU A 254 13.12 -11.92 -5.57
CA GLU A 254 12.24 -11.53 -6.68
C GLU A 254 11.63 -10.16 -6.46
N VAL A 255 11.18 -9.87 -5.23
CA VAL A 255 10.71 -8.52 -4.86
C VAL A 255 11.83 -7.49 -5.08
N SER A 256 13.05 -7.75 -4.61
CA SER A 256 14.18 -6.85 -4.80
C SER A 256 14.53 -6.64 -6.28
N ARG A 257 14.39 -7.67 -7.12
CA ARG A 257 14.56 -7.54 -8.58
C ARG A 257 13.47 -6.66 -9.17
N PHE A 258 12.23 -6.93 -8.85
CA PHE A 258 11.09 -6.16 -9.29
C PHE A 258 11.20 -4.68 -8.88
N LEU A 259 11.57 -4.38 -7.64
CA LEU A 259 11.73 -3.00 -7.19
C LEU A 259 12.85 -2.26 -7.92
N ARG A 260 13.91 -2.94 -8.39
CA ARG A 260 14.91 -2.32 -9.30
C ARG A 260 14.32 -2.01 -10.68
N GLU A 261 13.42 -2.84 -11.19
CA GLU A 261 12.73 -2.59 -12.46
C GLU A 261 11.80 -1.38 -12.35
N VAL A 262 11.09 -1.26 -11.22
CA VAL A 262 10.23 -0.10 -10.92
C VAL A 262 11.08 1.17 -10.78
N GLU A 263 12.15 1.12 -9.98
CA GLU A 263 13.12 2.20 -9.81
C GLU A 263 13.63 2.71 -11.16
N ALA A 264 14.13 1.81 -12.02
CA ALA A 264 14.60 2.14 -13.36
C ALA A 264 13.51 2.55 -14.35
N GLY A 265 12.23 2.37 -14.01
CA GLY A 265 11.10 2.85 -14.80
C GLY A 265 10.85 4.34 -14.62
N PHE A 266 11.27 4.89 -13.48
CA PHE A 266 11.06 6.29 -13.13
C PHE A 266 12.00 7.26 -13.84
N ASP A 267 13.17 6.82 -14.26
CA ASP A 267 14.18 7.70 -14.87
C ASP A 267 13.95 7.91 -16.38
N ARG A 268 13.01 7.20 -17.01
CA ARG A 268 12.88 7.15 -18.48
C ARG A 268 12.09 8.30 -19.11
N THR A 269 11.39 9.11 -18.30
CA THR A 269 10.50 10.18 -18.80
C THR A 269 11.17 11.55 -18.88
N GLY A 270 12.44 11.67 -18.45
CA GLY A 270 13.23 12.91 -18.57
C GLY A 270 13.84 13.18 -19.96
N GLU A 271 13.64 12.29 -20.94
CA GLU A 271 14.24 12.37 -22.27
C GLU A 271 13.23 12.60 -23.42
N SER A 272 11.95 12.85 -23.12
CA SER A 272 10.91 13.07 -24.15
C SER A 272 10.57 14.55 -24.38
#